data_AF-A0A7Z9UAK4-F1
#
_entry.id   AF-A0A7Z9UAK4-F1
#
_cell.length_a   1.000
_cell.length_b   1.000
_cell.length_c   1.000
_cell.angle_alpha   90.00
_cell.angle_beta   90.00
_cell.angle_gamma   90.00
#
_symmetry.space_group_name_H-M   'P 1'
#
loop_
_entity.id
_entity.type
_entity.pdbx_description
1 polymer ?
#
loop_
_entity_poly.entity_id
_entity_poly.type
_entity_poly.pdbx_seq_one_letter_code
_entity_poly.pdbx_strand_id
1 'polypeptide(L)'
;MQHKVLDTPRSEKAVKRTTRKTQREVSRRLYDHLISVGLMTALPSVRASRMLGYLAKPAKLLHDGWYLDGAGDSGLVTYFLGNSDSTGQVLRVDRKGKRLQLDTFCRTLGQTQTIVYSVREDKVLQNSLWTDFDRVKRHEDLCKL
;
A
#
# COMPACT_ATOMS: atom_id res chain seq x y z
N MET A 1 -17.14 -53.63 9.32
CA MET A 1 -17.93 -52.47 8.85
C MET A 1 -17.31 -51.19 9.40
N GLN A 2 -17.47 -50.06 8.69
CA GLN A 2 -17.16 -48.67 9.12
C GLN A 2 -15.68 -48.23 9.00
N HIS A 3 -15.31 -47.05 8.52
CA HIS A 3 -15.98 -45.96 7.79
C HIS A 3 -14.87 -45.26 6.97
N LYS A 4 -15.03 -45.13 5.64
CA LYS A 4 -14.15 -44.30 4.79
C LYS A 4 -14.37 -42.83 5.16
N VAL A 5 -13.35 -42.16 5.70
CA VAL A 5 -13.34 -40.70 5.80
C VAL A 5 -13.06 -40.14 4.40
N LEU A 6 -14.08 -39.53 3.79
CA LEU A 6 -13.91 -38.72 2.59
C LEU A 6 -13.18 -37.44 2.98
N ASP A 7 -11.89 -37.35 2.66
CA ASP A 7 -11.19 -36.08 2.54
C ASP A 7 -11.71 -35.35 1.31
N THR A 8 -12.71 -34.49 1.50
CA THR A 8 -13.07 -33.48 0.50
C THR A 8 -11.91 -32.50 0.32
N PRO A 9 -11.43 -32.25 -0.92
CA PRO A 9 -10.38 -31.28 -1.14
C PRO A 9 -10.90 -29.86 -0.88
N ARG A 10 -10.33 -29.20 0.15
CA ARG A 10 -10.53 -27.77 0.41
C ARG A 10 -10.08 -26.98 -0.83
N SER A 11 -11.06 -26.48 -1.57
CA SER A 11 -10.95 -25.82 -2.87
C SER A 11 -9.73 -24.87 -2.99
N GLU A 12 -8.74 -25.25 -3.81
CA GLU A 12 -7.58 -24.42 -4.18
C GLU A 12 -7.95 -23.03 -4.71
N LYS A 13 -9.16 -22.89 -5.29
CA LYS A 13 -9.68 -21.61 -5.80
C LYS A 13 -9.94 -20.61 -4.68
N ALA A 14 -10.33 -21.07 -3.48
CA ALA A 14 -10.50 -20.22 -2.31
C ALA A 14 -9.13 -19.73 -1.81
N VAL A 15 -8.15 -20.62 -1.69
CA VAL A 15 -6.78 -20.29 -1.24
C VAL A 15 -6.10 -19.30 -2.20
N LYS A 16 -6.23 -19.49 -3.52
CA LYS A 16 -5.70 -18.55 -4.55
C LYS A 16 -6.40 -17.18 -4.54
N ARG A 17 -7.70 -17.11 -4.25
CA ARG A 17 -8.43 -15.83 -4.14
C ARG A 17 -8.04 -15.07 -2.87
N THR A 18 -7.91 -15.76 -1.74
CA THR A 18 -7.53 -15.14 -0.46
C THR A 18 -6.10 -14.60 -0.50
N THR A 19 -5.16 -15.37 -1.07
CA THR A 19 -3.75 -14.95 -1.23
C THR A 19 -3.57 -13.75 -2.17
N ARG A 20 -4.33 -13.66 -3.27
CA ARG A 20 -4.28 -12.49 -4.17
C ARG A 20 -4.85 -11.22 -3.53
N LYS A 21 -5.82 -11.36 -2.63
CA LYS A 21 -6.48 -10.24 -1.96
C LYS A 21 -5.54 -9.59 -0.94
N THR A 22 -4.88 -10.40 -0.10
CA THR A 22 -3.86 -9.92 0.85
C THR A 22 -2.63 -9.33 0.17
N GLN A 23 -2.28 -9.76 -1.04
CA GLN A 23 -1.15 -9.15 -1.78
C GLN A 23 -1.39 -7.69 -2.18
N ARG A 24 -2.63 -7.22 -2.24
CA ARG A 24 -2.99 -5.86 -2.68
C ARG A 24 -3.28 -4.91 -1.52
N GLU A 25 -3.31 -5.44 -0.31
CA GLU A 25 -3.76 -4.76 0.89
C GLU A 25 -2.57 -4.39 1.78
N VAL A 26 -2.67 -3.22 2.40
CA VAL A 26 -1.82 -2.86 3.52
C VAL A 26 -2.14 -3.82 4.65
N SER A 27 -1.12 -4.28 5.36
CA SER A 27 -1.27 -5.20 6.47
C SER A 27 -2.23 -4.58 7.48
N ARG A 28 -3.14 -5.41 7.99
CA ARG A 28 -4.21 -4.94 8.87
C ARG A 28 -3.65 -4.20 10.09
N ARG A 29 -2.55 -4.69 10.67
CA ARG A 29 -1.88 -4.07 11.81
C ARG A 29 -1.39 -2.65 11.50
N LEU A 30 -0.74 -2.44 10.34
CA LEU A 30 -0.32 -1.11 9.92
C LEU A 30 -1.53 -0.20 9.68
N TYR A 31 -2.53 -0.69 8.93
CA TYR A 31 -3.71 0.09 8.60
C TYR A 31 -4.50 0.51 9.84
N ASP A 32 -4.79 -0.42 10.75
CA ASP A 32 -5.50 -0.15 12.00
C ASP A 32 -4.74 0.89 12.85
N HIS A 33 -3.40 0.85 12.82
CA HIS A 33 -2.60 1.86 13.53
C HIS A 33 -2.68 3.25 12.88
N LEU A 34 -2.62 3.36 11.54
CA LEU A 34 -2.82 4.63 10.83
C LEU A 34 -4.16 5.27 11.22
N ILE A 35 -5.22 4.45 11.30
CA ILE A 35 -6.53 4.89 11.74
C ILE A 35 -6.49 5.31 13.22
N SER A 36 -5.87 4.53 14.12
CA SER A 36 -5.80 4.88 15.54
C SER A 36 -5.11 6.22 15.82
N VAL A 37 -4.16 6.64 14.97
CA VAL A 37 -3.45 7.92 15.11
C VAL A 37 -4.10 9.07 14.32
N GLY A 38 -5.30 8.86 13.77
CA GLY A 38 -6.11 9.92 13.15
C GLY A 38 -6.02 10.02 11.62
N LEU A 39 -5.29 9.15 10.93
CA LEU A 39 -5.10 9.20 9.47
C LEU A 39 -6.26 8.52 8.73
N MET A 40 -7.48 9.04 8.88
CA MET A 40 -8.73 8.45 8.35
C MET A 40 -8.76 8.28 6.83
N THR A 41 -7.97 9.07 6.10
CA THR A 41 -7.89 9.05 4.64
C THR A 41 -6.84 8.10 4.11
N ALA A 42 -6.15 7.37 5.00
CA ALA A 42 -5.21 6.32 4.65
C ALA A 42 -5.84 5.28 3.72
N LEU A 43 -5.03 4.80 2.79
CA LEU A 43 -5.43 3.84 1.78
C LEU A 43 -5.19 2.41 2.30
N PRO A 44 -6.24 1.58 2.43
CA PRO A 44 -6.08 0.19 2.85
C PRO A 44 -5.55 -0.71 1.72
N SER A 45 -5.63 -0.26 0.46
CA SER A 45 -5.24 -1.05 -0.71
C SER A 45 -4.99 -0.16 -1.92
N VAL A 46 -4.12 -0.62 -2.83
CA VAL A 46 -3.90 -0.03 -4.16
C VAL A 46 -5.13 -0.14 -5.09
N ARG A 47 -6.17 -0.90 -4.72
CA ARG A 47 -7.45 -0.97 -5.46
C ARG A 47 -8.63 -0.35 -4.72
N ALA A 48 -8.39 0.35 -3.61
CA ALA A 48 -9.47 1.06 -2.93
C ALA A 48 -10.16 2.03 -3.91
N SER A 49 -11.49 2.15 -3.82
CA SER A 49 -12.25 3.08 -4.69
C SER A 49 -11.68 4.51 -4.63
N ARG A 50 -11.23 4.94 -3.44
CA ARG A 50 -10.56 6.21 -3.23
C ARG A 50 -9.26 6.35 -4.04
N MET A 51 -8.44 5.30 -4.11
CA MET A 51 -7.22 5.27 -4.94
C MET A 51 -7.55 5.50 -6.43
N LEU A 52 -8.58 4.83 -6.96
CA LEU A 52 -9.01 5.03 -8.34
C LEU A 52 -9.51 6.48 -8.56
N GLY A 53 -10.21 7.03 -7.57
CA GLY A 53 -10.63 8.43 -7.57
C GLY A 53 -9.45 9.41 -7.61
N TYR A 54 -8.37 9.12 -6.87
CA TYR A 54 -7.15 9.91 -6.86
C TYR A 54 -6.41 9.86 -8.19
N LEU A 55 -6.34 8.68 -8.83
CA LEU A 55 -5.75 8.53 -10.15
C LEU A 55 -6.47 9.38 -11.21
N ALA A 56 -7.80 9.43 -11.16
CA ALA A 56 -8.60 10.24 -12.07
C ALA A 56 -8.53 11.73 -11.75
N LYS A 57 -8.50 12.09 -10.47
CA LYS A 57 -8.49 13.48 -9.98
C LYS A 57 -7.50 13.64 -8.82
N PRO A 58 -6.20 13.89 -9.11
CA PRO A 58 -5.16 13.96 -8.08
C PRO A 58 -5.38 15.05 -7.03
N ALA A 59 -6.06 16.15 -7.38
CA ALA A 59 -6.42 17.20 -6.42
C ALA A 59 -7.21 16.69 -5.21
N LYS A 60 -7.93 15.55 -5.34
CA LYS A 60 -8.64 14.91 -4.22
C LYS A 60 -7.71 14.44 -3.11
N LEU A 61 -6.45 14.09 -3.42
CA LEU A 61 -5.46 13.76 -2.41
C LEU A 61 -5.26 14.94 -1.45
N LEU A 62 -5.14 16.15 -2.01
CA LEU A 62 -4.92 17.37 -1.23
C LEU A 62 -6.12 17.70 -0.32
N HIS A 63 -7.34 17.50 -0.83
CA HIS A 63 -8.55 17.64 -0.02
C HIS A 63 -8.63 16.60 1.11
N ASP A 64 -8.10 15.40 0.89
CA ASP A 64 -8.07 14.31 1.86
C ASP A 64 -6.83 14.39 2.79
N GLY A 65 -6.16 15.54 2.87
CA GLY A 65 -5.07 15.82 3.81
C GLY A 65 -3.70 15.25 3.40
N TRP A 66 -3.57 14.75 2.17
CA TRP A 66 -2.26 14.43 1.61
C TRP A 66 -1.57 15.71 1.16
N TYR A 67 -0.25 15.79 1.26
CA TYR A 67 0.51 16.88 0.67
C TYR A 67 1.41 16.40 -0.45
N LEU A 68 1.71 17.31 -1.38
CA LEU A 68 2.63 17.07 -2.48
C LEU A 68 4.06 17.26 -1.96
N ASP A 69 4.85 16.19 -2.01
CA ASP A 69 6.25 16.19 -1.54
C ASP A 69 7.24 16.41 -2.69
N GLY A 70 6.78 16.23 -3.94
CA GLY A 70 7.55 16.57 -5.12
C GLY A 70 6.92 16.06 -6.41
N ALA A 71 7.23 16.74 -7.52
CA ALA A 71 7.01 16.25 -8.87
C ALA A 71 8.38 16.19 -9.55
N GLY A 72 8.90 14.99 -9.77
CA GLY A 72 10.15 14.82 -10.51
C GLY A 72 9.93 15.07 -12.01
N ASP A 73 10.99 15.46 -12.72
CA ASP A 73 10.97 15.68 -14.19
C ASP A 73 10.55 14.44 -14.98
N SER A 74 10.65 13.26 -14.38
CA SER A 74 10.27 11.96 -14.96
C SER A 74 8.75 11.78 -15.13
N GLY A 75 7.91 12.64 -14.54
CA GLY A 75 6.46 12.43 -14.46
C GLY A 75 6.02 11.55 -13.28
N LEU A 76 6.96 11.30 -12.36
CA LEU A 76 6.72 10.72 -11.05
C LEU A 76 6.23 11.81 -10.10
N VAL A 77 5.09 11.58 -9.46
CA VAL A 77 4.52 12.50 -8.47
C VAL A 77 4.42 11.78 -7.13
N THR A 78 4.94 12.42 -6.08
CA THR A 78 4.99 11.87 -4.72
C THR A 78 4.03 12.63 -3.80
N TYR A 79 3.10 11.90 -3.20
CA TYR A 79 2.19 12.41 -2.19
C TYR A 79 2.47 11.74 -0.86
N PHE A 80 2.24 12.48 0.21
CA PHE A 80 2.49 12.02 1.55
C PHE A 80 1.27 12.27 2.45
N LEU A 81 1.00 11.33 3.36
CA LEU A 81 0.00 11.44 4.42
C LEU A 81 0.63 11.09 5.77
N GLY A 82 0.40 11.93 6.79
CA GLY A 82 0.81 11.67 8.16
C GLY A 82 2.04 12.46 8.58
N ASN A 83 2.96 11.83 9.31
CA ASN A 83 4.23 12.43 9.75
C ASN A 83 5.42 11.59 9.25
N SER A 84 6.34 12.24 8.52
CA SER A 84 7.50 11.64 7.85
C SER A 84 8.43 10.84 8.77
N ASP A 85 8.50 11.23 10.04
CA ASP A 85 9.50 10.72 10.99
C ASP A 85 8.95 9.61 11.89
N SER A 86 7.65 9.33 11.78
CA SER A 86 6.95 8.43 12.70
C SER A 86 5.99 7.47 12.00
N THR A 87 4.90 7.96 11.41
CA THR A 87 3.82 7.10 10.89
C THR A 87 3.11 7.79 9.75
N GLY A 88 2.95 7.08 8.64
CA GLY A 88 2.32 7.66 7.46
C GLY A 88 2.25 6.73 6.26
N GLN A 89 1.86 7.32 5.13
CA GLN A 89 1.88 6.69 3.83
C GLN A 89 2.53 7.60 2.79
N VAL A 90 3.28 6.98 1.87
CA VAL A 90 3.80 7.64 0.68
C VAL A 90 3.17 7.01 -0.54
N LEU A 91 2.51 7.82 -1.36
CA LEU A 91 1.95 7.41 -2.65
C LEU A 91 2.79 8.02 -3.78
N ARG A 92 3.50 7.16 -4.52
CA ARG A 92 4.16 7.54 -5.76
C ARG A 92 3.35 7.12 -6.96
N VAL A 93 3.11 8.07 -7.85
CA VAL A 93 2.34 7.89 -9.07
C VAL A 93 3.24 8.15 -10.27
N ASP A 94 3.64 7.08 -10.96
CA ASP A 94 4.27 7.18 -12.27
C ASP A 94 3.18 7.21 -13.36
N ARG A 95 2.93 8.42 -13.89
CA ARG A 95 1.88 8.64 -14.89
C ARG A 95 2.23 8.04 -16.25
N LYS A 96 3.52 7.96 -16.59
CA LYS A 96 4.01 7.46 -17.88
C LYS A 96 4.05 5.94 -17.88
N GLY A 97 4.71 5.35 -16.88
CA GLY A 97 4.81 3.89 -16.72
C GLY A 97 3.54 3.24 -16.17
N LYS A 98 2.50 4.01 -15.83
CA LYS A 98 1.22 3.52 -15.28
C LYS A 98 1.44 2.62 -14.07
N ARG A 99 2.30 3.08 -13.17
CA ARG A 99 2.71 2.35 -11.97
C ARG A 99 2.41 3.17 -10.73
N LEU A 100 1.96 2.48 -9.69
CA LEU A 100 1.74 3.01 -8.36
C LEU A 100 2.68 2.33 -7.38
N GLN A 101 3.18 3.10 -6.42
CA GLN A 101 3.82 2.56 -5.24
C GLN A 101 3.19 3.19 -4.00
N LEU A 102 2.68 2.35 -3.12
CA LEU A 102 2.17 2.73 -1.81
C LEU A 102 3.11 2.18 -0.76
N ASP A 103 3.84 3.08 -0.10
CA ASP A 103 4.58 2.75 1.11
C ASP A 103 3.73 3.10 2.32
N THR A 104 3.70 2.22 3.30
CA THR A 104 3.07 2.44 4.61
C THR A 104 4.08 2.13 5.68
N PHE A 105 4.29 3.05 6.60
CA PHE A 105 5.31 2.89 7.62
C PHE A 105 4.80 3.33 8.98
N CYS A 106 5.32 2.68 10.02
CA CYS A 106 5.03 3.00 11.41
C CYS A 106 6.24 2.65 12.29
N ARG A 107 6.81 3.68 12.92
CA ARG A 107 7.96 3.59 13.81
C ARG A 107 7.66 2.83 15.09
N THR A 108 6.52 3.11 15.71
CA THR A 108 6.09 2.42 16.94
C THR A 108 5.96 0.92 16.74
N LEU A 109 5.54 0.49 15.54
CA LEU A 109 5.44 -0.91 15.18
C LEU A 109 6.73 -1.50 14.62
N GLY A 110 7.73 -0.66 14.32
CA GLY A 110 8.96 -1.06 13.63
C GLY A 110 8.69 -1.62 12.23
N GLN A 111 7.62 -1.20 11.56
CA GLN A 111 7.12 -1.84 10.34
C GLN A 111 7.05 -0.88 9.16
N THR A 112 7.49 -1.36 7.99
CA THR A 112 7.26 -0.70 6.70
C THR A 112 6.81 -1.70 5.67
N GLN A 113 5.76 -1.37 4.94
CA GLN A 113 5.26 -2.16 3.83
C GLN A 113 5.31 -1.35 2.54
N THR A 114 5.82 -1.97 1.48
CA THR A 114 5.85 -1.40 0.13
C THR A 114 5.00 -2.26 -0.78
N ILE A 115 3.97 -1.66 -1.39
CA ILE A 115 3.15 -2.28 -2.43
C ILE A 115 3.38 -1.56 -3.75
N VAL A 116 3.92 -2.26 -4.74
CA VAL A 116 4.07 -1.77 -6.11
C VAL A 116 3.02 -2.42 -6.99
N TYR A 117 2.27 -1.60 -7.74
CA TYR A 117 1.15 -2.03 -8.56
C TYR A 117 1.26 -1.46 -9.99
N SER A 118 1.14 -2.33 -10.98
CA SER A 118 0.97 -1.97 -12.38
C SER A 118 -0.50 -1.73 -12.65
N VAL A 119 -0.85 -0.49 -12.97
CA VAL A 119 -2.21 -0.11 -13.39
C VAL A 119 -2.53 -0.71 -14.76
N ARG A 120 -1.51 -0.79 -15.65
CA ARG A 120 -1.65 -1.35 -17.01
C ARG A 120 -2.00 -2.84 -16.99
N GLU A 121 -1.33 -3.60 -16.13
CA GLU A 121 -1.51 -5.06 -16.04
C GLU A 121 -2.53 -5.48 -14.96
N ASP A 122 -3.07 -4.51 -14.20
CA ASP A 122 -3.90 -4.74 -13.02
C ASP A 122 -3.29 -5.77 -12.06
N LYS A 123 -1.98 -5.61 -11.78
CA LYS A 123 -1.18 -6.61 -11.08
C LYS A 123 -0.27 -5.99 -10.04
N VAL A 124 -0.15 -6.66 -8.89
CA VAL A 124 0.87 -6.34 -7.88
C VAL A 124 2.19 -6.89 -8.36
N LEU A 125 3.16 -5.99 -8.54
CA LEU A 125 4.53 -6.32 -8.92
C LEU A 125 5.37 -6.65 -7.68
N GLN A 126 5.09 -5.99 -6.55
CA GLN A 126 5.79 -6.19 -5.29
C GLN A 126 4.84 -5.95 -4.12
N ASN A 127 4.95 -6.78 -3.09
CA ASN A 127 4.41 -6.50 -1.76
C ASN A 127 5.42 -7.02 -0.73
N SER A 128 6.16 -6.11 -0.10
CA SER A 128 7.21 -6.45 0.85
C SER A 128 6.90 -5.80 2.19
N LEU A 129 6.92 -6.58 3.27
CA LEU A 129 6.81 -6.11 4.64
C LEU A 129 8.16 -6.28 5.33
N TRP A 130 8.65 -5.20 5.92
CA TRP A 130 9.90 -5.11 6.66
C TRP A 130 9.57 -4.82 8.12
N THR A 131 10.25 -5.48 9.04
CA THR A 131 10.03 -5.35 10.50
C THR A 131 11.28 -4.83 11.23
N ASP A 132 12.18 -4.19 10.50
CA ASP A 132 13.47 -3.74 11.01
C ASP A 132 13.61 -2.23 10.81
N PHE A 133 13.59 -1.48 11.91
CA PHE A 133 13.48 -0.02 11.88
C PHE A 133 14.73 0.66 11.29
N ASP A 134 15.92 0.06 11.41
CA ASP A 134 17.14 0.60 10.81
C ASP A 134 17.17 0.47 9.27
N ARG A 135 16.27 -0.33 8.69
CA ARG A 135 16.01 -0.41 7.24
C ARG A 135 14.73 0.30 6.81
N VAL A 136 13.98 0.89 7.74
CA VAL A 136 12.86 1.76 7.39
C VAL A 136 13.46 3.00 6.75
N LYS A 137 13.47 3.00 5.42
CA LYS A 137 13.89 4.15 4.60
C LYS A 137 13.28 5.40 5.22
N ARG A 138 14.13 6.34 5.64
CA ARG A 138 13.64 7.65 6.08
C ARG A 138 12.87 8.28 4.93
N HIS A 139 11.97 9.21 5.22
CA HIS A 139 11.29 10.01 4.18
C HIS A 139 12.28 10.51 3.12
N GLU A 140 13.45 10.97 3.55
CA GLU A 140 14.54 11.38 2.66
C GLU A 140 15.07 10.27 1.73
N ASP A 141 15.14 9.02 2.18
CA ASP A 141 15.58 7.85 1.38
C ASP A 141 14.47 7.34 0.45
N LEU A 142 13.22 7.66 0.79
CA LEU A 142 12.02 7.39 0.00
C LEU A 142 11.86 8.41 -1.14
N CYS A 143 12.42 9.61 -1.00
CA CYS A 143 12.26 10.70 -1.97
C CYS A 143 13.45 10.89 -2.93
N LYS A 144 14.55 10.15 -2.76
CA LYS A 144 15.79 10.24 -3.57
C LYS A 144 15.92 9.19 -4.71
N LEU A 145 14.84 8.85 -5.41
CA LEU A 145 14.87 7.91 -6.55
C LEU A 145 14.43 8.54 -7.86
#